data_AF-C1DZQ1-F1
#
_entry.id   AF-C1DZQ1-F1
#
_cell.length_a   1.000
_cell.length_b   1.000
_cell.length_c   1.000
_cell.angle_alpha   90.00
_cell.angle_beta   90.00
_cell.angle_gamma   90.00
#
_symmetry.space_group_name_H-M   'P 1'
#
loop_
_entity.id
_entity.type
_entity.pdbx_description
1 polymer ?
#
loop_
_entity_poly.entity_id
_entity_poly.type
_entity_poly.pdbx_seq_one_letter_code
_entity_poly.pdbx_strand_id
1 'polypeptide(L)'
;MAVKDTLLLVLKIVPLALYLRAAACKYSVPILGCDGELCPVAIGKKGDCVPTANTAEQLAWCEHAWTPWANGLMSSAGIDYRFKCSAGDGHEFAKIIGAIEVWGYVLLWAAPQMGAFILTALMTGAVHFHLTFLKDKPEALVVQFALLAASCAVMMLSADAKAKKVKKA
;
A
#
# COMPACT_ATOMS: atom_id res chain seq x y z
N MET A 1 3.99 -0.85 -30.20
CA MET A 1 3.45 -0.10 -29.03
C MET A 1 4.19 1.22 -28.93
N ALA A 2 3.50 2.33 -28.65
CA ALA A 2 4.20 3.59 -28.37
C ALA A 2 5.02 3.44 -27.08
N VAL A 3 6.18 4.09 -26.99
CA VAL A 3 7.08 4.04 -25.80
C VAL A 3 6.32 4.28 -24.50
N LYS A 4 5.34 5.18 -24.52
CA LYS A 4 4.44 5.49 -23.42
C LYS A 4 3.57 4.31 -22.98
N ASP A 5 3.02 3.54 -23.92
CA ASP A 5 2.17 2.39 -23.61
C ASP A 5 2.99 1.26 -23.00
N THR A 6 4.21 1.04 -23.53
CA THR A 6 5.18 0.10 -22.94
C THR A 6 5.58 0.51 -21.53
N LEU A 7 5.87 1.80 -21.31
CA LEU A 7 6.23 2.30 -19.98
C LEU A 7 5.08 2.15 -18.97
N LEU A 8 3.85 2.48 -19.37
CA LEU A 8 2.65 2.27 -18.54
C LEU A 8 2.47 0.79 -18.19
N LEU A 9 2.69 -0.10 -19.15
CA LEU A 9 2.60 -1.55 -18.91
C LEU A 9 3.66 -2.02 -17.89
N VAL A 10 4.92 -1.59 -18.07
CA VAL A 10 6.02 -1.91 -17.16
C VAL A 10 5.73 -1.41 -15.75
N LEU A 11 5.25 -0.17 -15.59
CA LEU A 11 4.90 0.39 -14.28
C LEU A 11 3.78 -0.39 -13.60
N LYS A 12 2.76 -0.83 -14.35
CA LYS A 12 1.66 -1.61 -13.78
C LYS A 12 2.10 -2.99 -13.32
N ILE A 13 2.99 -3.65 -14.07
CA ILE A 13 3.36 -5.05 -13.79
C ILE A 13 4.55 -5.16 -12.83
N VAL A 14 5.59 -4.33 -12.99
CA VAL A 14 6.86 -4.54 -12.28
C VAL A 14 6.79 -3.99 -10.85
N PRO A 15 6.67 -2.67 -10.64
CA PRO A 15 6.56 -2.15 -9.27
C PRO A 15 5.15 -2.37 -8.70
N LEU A 16 4.08 -2.03 -9.43
CA LEU A 16 2.75 -1.98 -8.82
C LEU A 16 2.14 -3.37 -8.52
N ALA A 17 2.67 -4.47 -9.06
CA ALA A 17 2.26 -5.81 -8.64
C ALA A 17 2.67 -6.14 -7.20
N LEU A 18 3.62 -5.42 -6.59
CA LEU A 18 3.96 -5.61 -5.18
C LEU A 18 2.78 -5.30 -4.25
N TYR A 19 1.81 -4.48 -4.66
CA TYR A 19 0.57 -4.30 -3.90
C TYR A 19 -0.26 -5.59 -3.81
N LEU A 20 -0.21 -6.45 -4.83
CA LEU A 20 -0.86 -7.77 -4.78
C LEU A 20 -0.15 -8.70 -3.80
N ARG A 21 1.19 -8.66 -3.76
CA ARG A 21 1.96 -9.43 -2.76
C ARG A 21 1.68 -8.94 -1.34
N ALA A 22 1.67 -7.61 -1.15
CA ALA A 22 1.31 -7.02 0.14
C ALA A 22 -0.09 -7.42 0.58
N ALA A 23 -1.09 -7.33 -0.31
CA ALA A 23 -2.46 -7.75 -0.04
C ALA A 23 -2.55 -9.24 0.32
N ALA A 24 -1.87 -10.10 -0.43
CA ALA A 24 -1.83 -11.54 -0.15
C ALA A 24 -1.32 -11.86 1.26
N CYS A 25 -0.28 -11.15 1.74
CA CYS A 25 0.17 -11.32 3.13
C CYS A 25 -0.89 -10.86 4.14
N LYS A 26 -1.66 -9.80 3.87
CA LYS A 26 -2.79 -9.38 4.74
C LYS A 26 -3.92 -10.40 4.78
N TYR A 27 -4.06 -11.20 3.74
CA TYR A 27 -4.99 -12.34 3.69
C TYR A 27 -4.38 -13.67 4.16
N SER A 28 -3.13 -13.66 4.64
CA SER A 28 -2.41 -14.87 5.06
C SER A 28 -2.33 -15.93 3.96
N VAL A 29 -2.25 -15.51 2.70
CA VAL A 29 -2.05 -16.43 1.57
C VAL A 29 -0.57 -16.82 1.52
N PRO A 30 -0.24 -18.12 1.51
CA PRO A 30 1.15 -18.59 1.55
C PRO A 30 1.83 -18.43 0.18
N ILE A 31 2.18 -17.19 -0.15
CA ILE A 31 2.99 -16.85 -1.31
C ILE A 31 4.39 -16.43 -0.87
N LEU A 32 5.34 -16.48 -1.80
CA LEU A 32 6.74 -16.18 -1.53
C LEU A 32 6.92 -14.86 -0.75
N GLY A 33 7.50 -14.97 0.43
CA GLY A 33 7.83 -13.85 1.31
C GLY A 33 6.75 -13.46 2.32
N CYS A 34 5.59 -14.11 2.38
CA CYS A 34 4.60 -13.81 3.42
C CYS A 34 4.84 -14.59 4.73
N ASP A 35 5.53 -15.75 4.68
CA ASP A 35 5.66 -16.70 5.79
C ASP A 35 6.84 -16.42 6.74
N GLY A 36 7.41 -15.21 6.70
CA GLY A 36 8.51 -14.83 7.59
C GLY A 36 8.05 -14.51 9.01
N GLU A 37 8.96 -14.66 9.97
CA GLU A 37 8.74 -14.23 11.35
C GLU A 37 8.67 -12.70 11.46
N LEU A 38 8.03 -12.21 12.53
CA LEU A 38 8.01 -10.78 12.84
C LEU A 38 9.43 -10.29 13.14
N CYS A 39 9.96 -9.42 12.30
CA CYS A 39 11.19 -8.70 12.61
C CYS A 39 10.93 -7.67 13.73
N PRO A 40 11.61 -7.73 14.91
CA PRO A 40 11.39 -6.76 15.99
C PRO A 40 11.60 -5.29 15.56
N VAL A 41 12.55 -5.05 14.64
CA VAL A 41 12.83 -3.72 14.08
C VAL A 41 11.60 -3.16 13.36
N ALA A 42 10.79 -4.00 12.73
CA ALA A 42 9.59 -3.58 12.01
C ALA A 42 8.58 -2.85 12.91
N ILE A 43 8.60 -3.12 14.22
CA ILE A 43 7.73 -2.47 15.21
C ILE A 43 8.51 -1.58 16.18
N GLY A 44 9.68 -1.08 15.77
CA GLY A 44 10.50 -0.15 16.55
C GLY A 44 11.22 -0.77 17.76
N LYS A 45 11.31 -2.10 17.84
CA LYS A 45 12.09 -2.81 18.86
C LYS A 45 13.52 -3.08 18.36
N LYS A 46 14.46 -3.25 19.30
CA LYS A 46 15.86 -3.62 18.96
C LYS A 46 15.91 -5.01 18.32
N GLY A 47 16.75 -5.17 17.30
CA GLY A 47 17.02 -6.45 16.64
C GLY A 47 17.94 -6.28 15.42
N ASP A 48 18.43 -7.40 14.88
CA ASP A 48 19.39 -7.44 13.76
C ASP A 48 18.78 -7.94 12.44
N CYS A 49 17.44 -7.85 12.31
CA CYS A 49 16.71 -8.27 11.13
C CYS A 49 16.32 -7.07 10.25
N VAL A 50 16.01 -7.35 8.98
CA VAL A 50 15.48 -6.36 8.03
C VAL A 50 13.99 -6.62 7.84
N PRO A 51 13.10 -5.62 8.06
CA PRO A 51 11.68 -5.75 7.78
C PRO A 51 11.41 -6.07 6.31
N THR A 52 10.51 -7.01 6.04
CA THR A 52 10.17 -7.50 4.69
C THR A 52 8.72 -7.25 4.30
N ALA A 53 7.96 -6.58 5.16
CA ALA A 53 6.51 -6.48 5.13
C ALA A 53 5.85 -7.86 4.93
N ASN A 54 6.31 -8.89 5.64
CA ASN A 54 5.66 -10.20 5.63
C ASN A 54 4.33 -10.16 6.39
N THR A 55 3.62 -11.29 6.48
CA THR A 55 2.31 -11.36 7.17
C THR A 55 2.43 -10.89 8.61
N ALA A 56 3.39 -11.43 9.38
CA ALA A 56 3.54 -11.10 10.79
C ALA A 56 3.80 -9.60 11.04
N GLU A 57 4.66 -8.99 10.22
CA GLU A 57 4.94 -7.55 10.27
C GLU A 57 3.70 -6.70 9.92
N GLN A 58 2.99 -7.03 8.85
CA GLN A 58 1.81 -6.28 8.43
C GLN A 58 0.67 -6.36 9.44
N LEU A 59 0.47 -7.53 10.08
CA LEU A 59 -0.52 -7.68 11.13
C LEU A 59 -0.12 -6.90 12.40
N ALA A 60 1.16 -6.90 12.77
CA ALA A 60 1.67 -6.13 13.90
C ALA A 60 1.55 -4.62 13.67
N TRP A 61 1.83 -4.12 12.46
CA TRP A 61 1.58 -2.73 12.08
C TRP A 61 0.10 -2.39 12.16
N CYS A 62 -0.77 -3.29 11.71
CA CYS A 62 -2.19 -3.06 11.75
C CYS A 62 -2.72 -2.93 13.19
N GLU A 63 -2.29 -3.82 14.08
CA GLU A 63 -2.72 -3.84 15.48
C GLU A 63 -2.16 -2.66 16.28
N HIS A 64 -0.86 -2.44 16.22
CA HIS A 64 -0.18 -1.51 17.12
C HIS A 64 -0.07 -0.09 16.58
N ALA A 65 -0.49 0.14 15.35
CA ALA A 65 -0.09 1.33 14.63
C ALA A 65 -1.20 1.91 13.75
N TRP A 66 -1.66 1.20 12.72
CA TRP A 66 -2.73 1.70 11.86
C TRP A 66 -4.05 1.84 12.62
N THR A 67 -4.40 0.86 13.46
CA THR A 67 -5.66 0.88 14.22
C THR A 67 -5.72 2.04 15.23
N PRO A 68 -4.71 2.26 16.10
CA PRO A 68 -4.69 3.44 16.98
C PRO A 68 -4.79 4.76 16.22
N TRP A 69 -4.05 4.91 15.11
CA TRP A 69 -4.11 6.12 14.29
C TRP A 69 -5.50 6.34 13.68
N ALA A 70 -6.07 5.32 13.03
CA ALA A 70 -7.36 5.41 12.37
C ALA A 70 -8.48 5.69 13.37
N ASN A 71 -8.45 5.05 14.54
CA ASN A 71 -9.43 5.30 15.61
C ASN A 71 -9.28 6.70 16.23
N GLY A 72 -8.05 7.22 16.33
CA GLY A 72 -7.81 8.62 16.71
C GLY A 72 -8.47 9.58 15.72
N LEU A 73 -8.30 9.34 14.42
CA LEU A 73 -8.92 10.14 13.36
C LEU A 73 -10.45 10.09 13.42
N MET A 74 -11.06 8.90 13.55
CA MET A 74 -12.52 8.75 13.63
C MET A 74 -13.08 9.48 14.86
N SER A 75 -12.40 9.35 16.00
CA SER A 75 -12.78 10.05 17.24
C SER A 75 -12.70 11.56 17.08
N SER A 76 -11.65 12.09 16.45
CA SER A 76 -11.53 13.54 16.19
C SER A 76 -12.56 14.06 15.20
N ALA A 77 -13.00 13.22 14.27
CA ALA A 77 -14.06 13.53 13.32
C ALA A 77 -15.48 13.38 13.89
N GLY A 78 -15.63 12.89 15.14
CA GLY A 78 -16.93 12.65 15.77
C GLY A 78 -17.71 11.49 15.14
N ILE A 79 -17.03 10.54 14.47
CA ILE A 79 -17.67 9.40 13.82
C ILE A 79 -17.66 8.21 14.78
N ASP A 80 -18.83 7.64 15.05
CA ASP A 80 -18.99 6.45 15.89
C ASP A 80 -18.68 5.15 15.11
N TYR A 81 -17.40 5.02 14.74
CA TYR A 81 -16.87 3.80 14.14
C TYR A 81 -15.45 3.56 14.66
N ARG A 82 -15.15 2.30 14.98
CA ARG A 82 -13.83 1.87 15.41
C ARG A 82 -13.33 0.74 14.53
N PHE A 83 -12.17 0.96 13.93
CA PHE A 83 -11.39 -0.06 13.28
C PHE A 83 -10.88 -1.07 14.31
N LYS A 84 -10.88 -2.33 13.91
CA LYS A 84 -10.37 -3.46 14.70
C LYS A 84 -9.32 -4.21 13.91
N CYS A 85 -8.22 -4.54 14.57
CA CYS A 85 -7.17 -5.32 13.93
C CYS A 85 -6.41 -6.22 14.91
N SER A 86 -7.15 -7.00 15.69
CA SER A 86 -6.59 -8.04 16.56
C SER A 86 -6.71 -9.42 15.91
N ALA A 87 -6.01 -10.41 16.47
CA ALA A 87 -6.21 -11.81 16.12
C ALA A 87 -7.67 -12.27 16.36
N GLY A 88 -8.32 -11.77 17.42
CA GLY A 88 -9.71 -12.11 17.75
C GLY A 88 -10.74 -11.59 16.75
N ASP A 89 -10.43 -10.48 16.08
CA ASP A 89 -11.26 -9.92 14.99
C ASP A 89 -10.77 -10.38 13.60
N GLY A 90 -9.83 -11.33 13.56
CA GLY A 90 -9.25 -11.84 12.32
C GLY A 90 -8.52 -10.78 11.49
N HIS A 91 -7.99 -9.74 12.14
CA HIS A 91 -7.31 -8.60 11.52
C HIS A 91 -8.12 -7.91 10.41
N GLU A 92 -9.41 -7.67 10.66
CA GLU A 92 -10.36 -7.07 9.71
C GLU A 92 -9.80 -5.84 9.00
N PHE A 93 -9.20 -4.90 9.72
CA PHE A 93 -8.67 -3.67 9.11
C PHE A 93 -7.52 -3.94 8.13
N ALA A 94 -6.66 -4.93 8.39
CA ALA A 94 -5.62 -5.34 7.46
C ALA A 94 -6.25 -5.87 6.16
N LYS A 95 -7.28 -6.70 6.27
CA LYS A 95 -8.01 -7.23 5.11
C LYS A 95 -8.73 -6.15 4.32
N ILE A 96 -9.26 -5.13 4.98
CA ILE A 96 -9.85 -3.95 4.30
C ILE A 96 -8.77 -3.24 3.48
N ILE A 97 -7.60 -2.97 4.06
CA ILE A 97 -6.49 -2.35 3.32
C ILE A 97 -6.05 -3.24 2.16
N GLY A 98 -5.92 -4.55 2.37
CA GLY A 98 -5.60 -5.51 1.31
C GLY A 98 -6.62 -5.50 0.18
N ALA A 99 -7.91 -5.38 0.47
CA ALA A 99 -8.95 -5.24 -0.53
C ALA A 99 -8.75 -3.96 -1.35
N ILE A 100 -8.46 -2.83 -0.70
CA ILE A 100 -8.22 -1.53 -1.36
C ILE A 100 -6.99 -1.61 -2.26
N GLU A 101 -5.92 -2.27 -1.83
CA GLU A 101 -4.72 -2.51 -2.66
C GLU A 101 -5.04 -3.32 -3.92
N VAL A 102 -5.80 -4.41 -3.79
CA VAL A 102 -6.25 -5.23 -4.93
C VAL A 102 -7.13 -4.41 -5.88
N TRP A 103 -8.10 -3.67 -5.35
CA TRP A 103 -8.97 -2.82 -6.14
C TRP A 103 -8.20 -1.73 -6.87
N GLY A 104 -7.28 -1.05 -6.18
CA GLY A 104 -6.39 -0.06 -6.77
C GLY A 104 -5.58 -0.65 -7.93
N TYR A 105 -5.04 -1.85 -7.75
CA TYR A 105 -4.30 -2.56 -8.79
C TYR A 105 -5.17 -2.97 -9.98
N VAL A 106 -6.35 -3.56 -9.76
CA VAL A 106 -7.29 -3.94 -10.83
C VAL A 106 -7.69 -2.71 -11.65
N LEU A 107 -7.97 -1.59 -10.98
CA LEU A 107 -8.33 -0.34 -11.63
C LEU A 107 -7.19 0.26 -12.46
N LEU A 108 -5.93 -0.14 -12.28
CA LEU A 108 -4.84 0.27 -13.19
C LEU A 108 -5.12 -0.13 -14.64
N TRP A 109 -5.94 -1.14 -14.88
CA TRP A 109 -6.27 -1.64 -16.23
C TRP A 109 -7.50 -0.96 -16.82
N ALA A 110 -8.57 -0.82 -16.02
CA ALA A 110 -9.84 -0.27 -16.47
C ALA A 110 -9.93 1.27 -16.34
N ALA A 111 -9.44 1.83 -15.24
CA ALA A 111 -9.46 3.25 -14.93
C ALA A 111 -8.11 3.70 -14.34
N PRO A 112 -7.04 3.74 -15.15
CA PRO A 112 -5.67 3.77 -14.67
C PRO A 112 -5.36 4.90 -13.69
N GLN A 113 -5.93 6.08 -13.93
CA GLN A 113 -5.76 7.26 -13.08
C GLN A 113 -6.39 7.07 -11.69
N MET A 114 -7.56 6.43 -11.62
CA MET A 114 -8.26 6.15 -10.36
C MET A 114 -7.54 5.05 -9.58
N GLY A 115 -7.13 3.97 -10.25
CA GLY A 115 -6.31 2.92 -9.63
C GLY A 115 -5.02 3.46 -9.05
N ALA A 116 -4.30 4.27 -9.85
CA ALA A 116 -3.08 4.94 -9.41
C ALA A 116 -3.32 5.89 -8.22
N PHE A 117 -4.42 6.63 -8.21
CA PHE A 117 -4.77 7.51 -7.10
C PHE A 117 -4.98 6.75 -5.78
N ILE A 118 -5.73 5.65 -5.82
CA ILE A 118 -5.96 4.80 -4.65
C ILE A 118 -4.62 4.28 -4.10
N LEU A 119 -3.76 3.75 -4.97
CA LEU A 119 -2.45 3.22 -4.58
C LEU A 119 -1.52 4.32 -4.05
N THR A 120 -1.52 5.51 -4.66
CA THR A 120 -0.80 6.69 -4.14
C THR A 120 -1.28 7.07 -2.75
N ALA A 121 -2.59 7.12 -2.51
CA ALA A 121 -3.16 7.50 -1.22
C ALA A 121 -2.76 6.50 -0.12
N LEU A 122 -2.88 5.20 -0.39
CA LEU A 122 -2.44 4.15 0.52
C LEU A 122 -0.95 4.25 0.84
N MET A 123 -0.10 4.37 -0.19
CA MET A 123 1.35 4.42 0.01
C MET A 123 1.80 5.70 0.71
N THR A 124 1.14 6.82 0.44
CA THR A 124 1.39 8.07 1.18
C THR A 124 1.06 7.88 2.65
N GLY A 125 -0.07 7.23 2.97
CA GLY A 125 -0.42 6.87 4.34
C GLY A 125 0.63 5.96 4.98
N ALA A 126 1.09 4.94 4.28
CA ALA A 126 2.15 4.03 4.75
C ALA A 126 3.48 4.76 5.00
N VAL A 127 3.96 5.57 4.04
CA VAL A 127 5.20 6.36 4.19
C VAL A 127 5.08 7.34 5.35
N HIS A 128 3.97 8.09 5.42
CA HIS A 128 3.71 8.99 6.54
C HIS A 128 3.79 8.21 7.85
N PHE A 129 3.13 7.06 7.92
CA PHE A 129 3.11 6.21 9.10
C PHE A 129 4.51 5.75 9.53
N HIS A 130 5.30 5.20 8.61
CA HIS A 130 6.67 4.73 8.90
C HIS A 130 7.59 5.87 9.38
N LEU A 131 7.51 7.04 8.75
CA LEU A 131 8.34 8.19 9.12
C LEU A 131 7.90 8.82 10.46
N THR A 132 6.60 8.95 10.70
CA THR A 132 6.10 9.72 11.85
C THR A 132 5.91 8.87 13.11
N PHE A 133 5.48 7.61 12.97
CA PHE A 133 5.21 6.74 14.11
C PHE A 133 6.33 5.74 14.38
N LEU A 134 6.80 5.03 13.34
CA LEU A 134 7.90 4.07 13.50
C LEU A 134 9.28 4.74 13.56
N LYS A 135 9.38 6.00 13.14
CA LYS A 135 10.62 6.78 13.06
C LYS A 135 11.66 6.10 12.18
N ASP A 136 11.20 5.36 11.17
CA ASP A 136 12.08 4.79 10.18
C ASP A 136 12.81 5.90 9.44
N LYS A 137 14.07 5.64 9.09
CA LYS A 137 14.82 6.58 8.24
C LYS A 137 14.32 6.46 6.79
N PRO A 138 14.32 7.55 5.99
CA PRO A 138 13.86 7.50 4.61
C PRO A 138 14.54 6.43 3.76
N GLU A 139 15.79 6.10 4.04
CA GLU A 139 16.56 5.09 3.31
C GLU A 139 16.02 3.65 3.54
N ALA A 140 15.28 3.41 4.62
CA ALA A 140 14.60 2.14 4.87
C ALA A 140 13.30 1.99 4.07
N LEU A 141 12.81 3.08 3.46
CA LEU A 141 11.51 3.14 2.76
C LEU A 141 11.64 3.22 1.24
N VAL A 142 12.79 2.79 0.69
CA VAL A 142 13.08 2.89 -0.75
C VAL A 142 12.00 2.21 -1.60
N VAL A 143 11.53 1.03 -1.19
CA VAL A 143 10.47 0.31 -1.92
C VAL A 143 9.16 1.10 -1.90
N GLN A 144 8.79 1.66 -0.76
CA GLN A 144 7.59 2.47 -0.57
C GLN A 144 7.65 3.74 -1.44
N PHE A 145 8.80 4.42 -1.46
CA PHE A 145 9.01 5.57 -2.35
C PHE A 145 8.99 5.19 -3.83
N ALA A 146 9.54 4.03 -4.21
CA ALA A 146 9.48 3.53 -5.58
C ALA A 146 8.02 3.23 -6.00
N LEU A 147 7.24 2.61 -5.13
CA LEU A 147 5.81 2.35 -5.35
C LEU A 147 5.00 3.64 -5.45
N LEU A 148 5.27 4.62 -4.59
CA LEU A 148 4.65 5.93 -4.64
C LEU A 148 4.96 6.64 -5.96
N ALA A 149 6.24 6.67 -6.37
CA ALA A 149 6.67 7.27 -7.62
C ALA A 149 6.04 6.58 -8.83
N ALA A 150 5.98 5.24 -8.84
CA ALA A 150 5.34 4.46 -9.89
C ALA A 150 3.83 4.77 -10.00
N SER A 151 3.12 4.85 -8.88
CA SER A 151 1.70 5.22 -8.87
C SER A 151 1.49 6.64 -9.42
N CYS A 152 2.28 7.63 -8.96
CA CYS A 152 2.22 9.00 -9.47
C CYS A 152 2.51 9.07 -10.98
N ALA A 153 3.52 8.34 -11.46
CA ALA A 153 3.86 8.28 -12.88
C ALA A 153 2.70 7.71 -13.72
N VAL A 154 2.06 6.62 -13.27
CA VAL A 154 0.88 6.08 -13.96
C VAL A 154 -0.25 7.11 -13.99
N MET A 155 -0.50 7.84 -12.89
CA MET A 155 -1.53 8.86 -12.82
C MET A 155 -1.32 9.97 -13.85
N MET A 156 -0.09 10.52 -13.92
CA MET A 156 0.28 11.59 -14.85
C MET A 156 0.22 11.12 -16.30
N LEU A 157 0.84 9.97 -16.61
CA LEU A 157 0.88 9.43 -17.96
C LEU A 157 -0.51 9.04 -18.47
N SER A 158 -1.43 8.64 -17.58
CA SER A 158 -2.79 8.27 -17.97
C SER A 158 -3.70 9.47 -18.22
N ALA A 159 -3.50 10.60 -17.54
CA ALA A 159 -4.26 11.83 -17.77
C ALA A 159 -4.07 12.36 -19.21
N ASP A 160 -2.82 12.36 -19.68
CA ASP A 160 -2.45 12.78 -21.03
C ASP A 160 -3.06 11.91 -22.14
N ALA A 161 -3.33 10.63 -21.85
CA ALA A 161 -3.92 9.70 -22.82
C ALA A 161 -5.41 10.00 -23.07
N LYS A 162 -6.16 10.39 -22.03
CA LYS A 162 -7.55 10.85 -22.16
C LYS A 162 -7.63 12.18 -22.93
N ALA A 163 -6.76 13.14 -22.60
CA ALA A 163 -6.74 14.45 -23.27
C ALA A 163 -6.50 14.34 -24.80
N LYS A 164 -5.63 13.41 -25.23
CA LYS A 164 -5.40 13.15 -26.66
C LYS A 164 -6.57 12.46 -27.38
N LYS A 165 -7.35 11.62 -26.69
CA LYS A 165 -8.55 10.98 -27.27
C LYS A 165 -9.67 12.00 -27.49
N VAL A 166 -9.87 12.92 -26.55
CA VAL A 166 -10.89 13.99 -26.67
C VAL A 166 -10.59 14.95 -27.82
N LYS A 167 -9.31 15.27 -28.07
CA LYS A 167 -8.93 16.14 -29.20
C LYS A 167 -9.02 15.49 -30.59
N LYS A 168 -9.28 14.19 -30.67
CA LYS A 168 -9.36 13.42 -31.93
C LYS A 168 -10.78 12.98 -32.28
N ALA A 169 -11.76 13.24 -31.42
CA ALA A 169 -13.18 13.01 -31.64
C ALA A 169 -13.85 14.35 -31.99
#